data_AF-A0A819K599-F1
#
_entry.id   AF-A0A819K599-F1
#
_cell.length_a   1.000
_cell.length_b   1.000
_cell.length_c   1.000
_cell.angle_alpha   90.00
_cell.angle_beta   90.00
_cell.angle_gamma   90.00
#
_symmetry.space_group_name_H-M   'P 1'
#
loop_
_entity.id
_entity.type
_entity.pdbx_description
1 polymer ?
#
loop_
_entity_poly.entity_id
_entity_poly.type
_entity_poly.pdbx_seq_one_letter_code
_entity_poly.pdbx_strand_id
1 'polypeptide(L)'
;MKAFFSENSKQRYNDIFHLLIILRYVQNELNNLWLILKNQHKNSLILHLRNAMSFFINNFQYYIQIDVLEYKYQQLIRSILSSTDFQKIKYLHEVFLSDIQQHSFMLLATAYQSIRNILSICVSFCLTAKQQENNNNFDENILRQFGRDFNDEIRLLFGILGMVQKHNALPHLGVFLTRLDFNRFLTNNNGSFGEF
;
A
#
# COMPACT_ATOMS: atom_id res chain seq x y z
N MET A 1 -31.31 7.06 7.11
CA MET A 1 -29.87 6.71 7.21
C MET A 1 -29.59 5.35 7.85
N LYS A 2 -30.19 4.95 8.98
CA LYS A 2 -29.95 3.63 9.61
C LYS A 2 -30.27 2.41 8.72
N ALA A 3 -31.22 2.52 7.80
CA ALA A 3 -31.55 1.44 6.84
C ALA A 3 -30.55 1.32 5.66
N PHE A 4 -29.73 2.35 5.45
CA PHE A 4 -28.74 2.43 4.37
C PHE A 4 -27.36 1.98 4.87
N PHE A 5 -26.92 2.52 6.02
CA PHE A 5 -25.68 2.10 6.69
C PHE A 5 -25.96 0.97 7.67
N SER A 6 -25.96 -0.26 7.17
CA SER A 6 -26.01 -1.44 8.03
C SER A 6 -24.72 -1.55 8.87
N GLU A 7 -24.77 -2.33 9.95
CA GLU A 7 -23.59 -2.54 10.79
C GLU A 7 -22.44 -3.19 10.00
N ASN A 8 -22.78 -4.09 9.06
CA ASN A 8 -21.83 -4.68 8.12
C ASN A 8 -21.18 -3.60 7.22
N SER A 9 -21.99 -2.70 6.63
CA SER A 9 -21.45 -1.65 5.76
C SER A 9 -20.49 -0.72 6.52
N LYS A 10 -20.78 -0.41 7.79
CA LYS A 10 -19.88 0.37 8.65
C LYS A 10 -18.57 -0.35 8.95
N GLN A 11 -18.63 -1.65 9.23
CA GLN A 11 -17.44 -2.45 9.49
C GLN A 11 -16.52 -2.49 8.27
N ARG A 12 -17.09 -2.65 7.07
CA ARG A 12 -16.34 -2.60 5.79
C ARG A 12 -15.68 -1.23 5.57
N TYR A 13 -16.38 -0.14 5.88
CA TYR A 13 -15.79 1.20 5.86
C TYR A 13 -14.65 1.34 6.88
N ASN A 14 -14.80 0.77 8.07
CA ASN A 14 -13.77 0.81 9.10
C ASN A 14 -12.51 0.06 8.65
N ASP A 15 -12.65 -1.10 8.00
CA ASP A 15 -11.51 -1.85 7.45
C ASP A 15 -10.75 -1.02 6.39
N ILE A 16 -11.49 -0.40 5.47
CA ILE A 16 -10.93 0.51 4.45
C ILE A 16 -10.21 1.68 5.12
N PHE A 17 -10.85 2.29 6.12
CA PHE A 17 -10.28 3.41 6.86
C PHE A 17 -8.99 3.02 7.60
N HIS A 18 -8.96 1.85 8.24
CA HIS A 18 -7.77 1.33 8.92
C HIS A 18 -6.60 1.14 7.95
N LEU A 19 -6.84 0.61 6.74
CA LEU A 19 -5.79 0.53 5.73
C LEU A 19 -5.26 1.92 5.35
N LEU A 20 -6.16 2.87 5.08
CA LEU A 20 -5.80 4.22 4.65
C LEU A 20 -5.00 4.97 5.72
N ILE A 21 -5.40 4.86 6.98
CA ILE A 21 -4.72 5.59 8.06
C ILE A 21 -3.34 5.01 8.35
N ILE A 22 -3.18 3.67 8.30
CA ILE A 22 -1.87 3.04 8.47
C ILE A 22 -0.95 3.45 7.31
N LEU A 23 -1.44 3.45 6.07
CA LEU A 23 -0.65 3.92 4.92
C LEU A 23 -0.17 5.35 5.10
N ARG A 24 -1.07 6.25 5.50
CA ARG A 24 -0.74 7.66 5.75
C ARG A 24 0.24 7.82 6.92
N TYR A 25 0.08 7.03 7.97
CA TYR A 25 0.98 7.01 9.11
C TYR A 25 2.40 6.61 8.69
N VAL A 26 2.55 5.49 7.98
CA VAL A 26 3.85 5.00 7.50
C VAL A 26 4.50 5.99 6.54
N GLN A 27 3.72 6.59 5.63
CA GLN A 27 4.22 7.65 4.73
C GLN A 27 4.81 8.82 5.52
N ASN A 28 4.09 9.31 6.53
CA ASN A 28 4.54 10.41 7.37
C ASN A 28 5.79 10.05 8.16
N GLU A 29 5.86 8.84 8.72
CA GLU A 29 7.02 8.35 9.46
C GLU A 29 8.27 8.27 8.58
N LEU A 30 8.16 7.76 7.35
CA LEU A 30 9.26 7.72 6.39
C LEU A 30 9.69 9.12 5.93
N ASN A 31 8.77 10.08 5.85
CA ASN A 31 9.10 11.48 5.53
C ASN A 31 9.78 12.20 6.70
N ASN A 32 9.31 11.96 7.93
CA ASN A 32 9.96 12.46 9.14
C ASN A 32 11.39 11.93 9.25
N LEU A 33 11.59 10.63 8.97
CA LEU A 33 12.91 10.03 8.94
C LEU A 33 13.84 10.69 7.91
N TRP A 34 13.34 11.05 6.73
CA TRP A 34 14.14 11.76 5.72
C TRP A 34 14.64 13.12 6.20
N LEU A 35 13.80 13.89 6.90
CA LEU A 35 14.20 15.18 7.47
C LEU A 35 15.33 15.03 8.48
N ILE A 36 15.29 13.98 9.31
CA ILE A 36 16.33 13.66 10.29
C ILE A 36 17.63 13.25 9.59
N LEU A 37 17.54 12.33 8.62
CA LEU A 37 18.71 11.79 7.91
C LEU A 37 19.41 12.84 7.02
N LYS A 38 18.66 13.79 6.45
CA LYS A 38 19.21 14.86 5.60
C LYS A 38 20.24 15.74 6.33
N ASN A 39 20.06 15.95 7.63
CA ASN A 39 20.92 16.81 8.43
C ASN A 39 22.23 16.13 8.87
N GLN A 40 22.35 14.80 8.73
CA GLN A 40 23.40 14.02 9.39
C GLN A 40 24.38 13.33 8.43
N HIS A 41 24.32 13.60 7.10
CA HIS A 41 25.20 12.98 6.08
C HIS A 41 25.36 11.45 6.27
N LYS A 42 24.25 10.76 6.62
CA LYS A 42 24.27 9.34 7.03
C LYS A 42 24.41 8.36 5.85
N ASN A 43 24.86 7.16 6.21
CA ASN A 43 25.16 5.99 5.36
C ASN A 43 24.23 5.84 4.14
N SER A 44 24.83 5.72 2.95
CA SER A 44 24.12 5.65 1.66
C SER A 44 23.07 4.53 1.61
N LEU A 45 23.32 3.42 2.31
CA LEU A 45 22.42 2.26 2.34
C LEU A 45 21.10 2.54 3.08
N ILE A 46 21.12 3.31 4.16
CA ILE A 46 19.91 3.65 4.93
C ILE A 46 19.00 4.53 4.09
N LEU A 47 19.58 5.50 3.38
CA LEU A 47 18.86 6.36 2.45
C LEU A 47 18.29 5.55 1.28
N HIS A 48 19.05 4.59 0.76
CA HIS A 48 18.59 3.71 -0.31
C HIS A 48 17.37 2.88 0.12
N LEU A 49 17.45 2.19 1.26
CA LEU A 49 16.34 1.37 1.76
C LEU A 49 15.11 2.22 2.07
N ARG A 50 15.30 3.39 2.72
CA ARG A 50 14.21 4.33 2.98
C ARG A 50 13.53 4.80 1.70
N ASN A 51 14.31 5.09 0.65
CA ASN A 51 13.78 5.55 -0.62
C ASN A 51 13.00 4.44 -1.33
N ALA A 52 13.49 3.20 -1.28
CA ALA A 52 12.76 2.03 -1.78
C ALA A 52 11.40 1.85 -1.06
N MET A 53 11.40 1.90 0.27
CA MET A 53 10.16 1.83 1.08
C MET A 53 9.21 2.97 0.75
N SER A 54 9.72 4.21 0.69
CA SER A 54 8.91 5.40 0.38
C SER A 54 8.33 5.34 -1.03
N PHE A 55 9.08 4.86 -2.01
CA PHE A 55 8.61 4.66 -3.38
C PHE A 55 7.43 3.68 -3.40
N PHE A 56 7.55 2.52 -2.76
CA PHE A 56 6.46 1.55 -2.69
C PHE A 56 5.21 2.14 -2.02
N ILE A 57 5.36 2.74 -0.83
CA ILE A 57 4.24 3.30 -0.07
C ILE A 57 3.53 4.41 -0.83
N ASN A 58 4.27 5.32 -1.47
CA ASN A 58 3.67 6.40 -2.26
C ASN A 58 2.89 5.88 -3.46
N ASN A 59 3.43 4.90 -4.19
CA ASN A 59 2.73 4.29 -5.34
C ASN A 59 1.49 3.51 -4.89
N PHE A 60 1.59 2.76 -3.80
CA PHE A 60 0.45 2.00 -3.27
C PHE A 60 -0.65 2.92 -2.74
N GLN A 61 -0.29 3.99 -2.04
CA GLN A 61 -1.25 5.00 -1.61
C GLN A 61 -1.94 5.67 -2.81
N TYR A 62 -1.19 6.03 -3.85
CA TYR A 62 -1.77 6.61 -5.07
C TYR A 62 -2.77 5.66 -5.72
N TYR A 63 -2.41 4.38 -5.85
CA TYR A 63 -3.31 3.35 -6.41
C TYR A 63 -4.62 3.25 -5.64
N ILE A 64 -4.55 3.13 -4.31
CA ILE A 64 -5.74 3.00 -3.48
C ILE A 64 -6.61 4.27 -3.57
N GLN A 65 -6.00 5.47 -3.51
CA GLN A 65 -6.75 6.71 -3.48
C GLN A 65 -7.35 7.10 -4.83
N ILE A 66 -6.56 7.02 -5.91
CA ILE A 66 -6.96 7.53 -7.22
C ILE A 66 -7.56 6.41 -8.08
N ASP A 67 -6.83 5.30 -8.27
CA ASP A 67 -7.24 4.26 -9.21
C ASP A 67 -8.38 3.38 -8.67
N VAL A 68 -8.53 3.29 -7.34
CA VAL A 68 -9.59 2.52 -6.69
C VAL A 68 -10.70 3.42 -6.15
N LEU A 69 -10.40 4.24 -5.14
CA LEU A 69 -11.43 4.99 -4.41
C LEU A 69 -12.10 6.05 -5.27
N GLU A 70 -11.34 6.98 -5.84
CA GLU A 70 -11.89 8.07 -6.65
C GLU A 70 -12.64 7.53 -7.88
N TYR A 71 -12.05 6.57 -8.59
CA TYR A 71 -12.69 5.94 -9.75
C TYR A 71 -14.03 5.29 -9.41
N LYS A 72 -14.07 4.45 -8.36
CA LYS A 72 -15.30 3.77 -7.93
C LYS A 72 -16.32 4.74 -7.35
N TYR A 73 -15.87 5.81 -6.69
CA TYR A 73 -16.75 6.84 -6.15
C TYR A 73 -17.46 7.60 -7.27
N GLN A 74 -16.72 8.01 -8.32
CA GLN A 74 -17.32 8.65 -9.49
C GLN A 74 -18.33 7.75 -10.19
N GLN A 75 -18.04 6.45 -10.30
CA GLN A 75 -18.97 5.47 -10.86
C GLN A 75 -20.27 5.40 -10.03
N LEU A 76 -20.14 5.31 -8.69
CA LEU A 76 -21.27 5.27 -7.78
C LEU A 76 -22.14 6.53 -7.90
N ILE A 77 -21.55 7.72 -7.87
CA ILE A 77 -22.28 8.98 -7.96
C ILE A 77 -23.07 9.08 -9.28
N ARG A 78 -22.45 8.73 -10.42
CA ARG A 78 -23.15 8.71 -11.71
C ARG A 78 -24.34 7.75 -11.69
N SER A 79 -24.16 6.55 -11.14
CA SER A 79 -25.23 5.56 -11.05
C SER A 79 -26.36 5.99 -10.10
N ILE A 80 -26.05 6.65 -8.98
CA ILE A 80 -27.04 7.21 -8.06
C ILE A 80 -27.82 8.34 -8.72
N LEU A 81 -27.16 9.28 -9.39
CA LEU A 81 -27.83 10.41 -10.06
C LEU A 81 -28.77 9.95 -11.20
N SER A 82 -28.46 8.82 -11.84
CA SER A 82 -29.31 8.22 -12.88
C SER A 82 -30.45 7.35 -12.36
N SER A 83 -30.50 7.05 -11.06
CA SER A 83 -31.45 6.11 -10.47
C SER A 83 -32.40 6.81 -9.50
N THR A 84 -33.71 6.57 -9.65
CA THR A 84 -34.75 7.07 -8.75
C THR A 84 -35.20 6.03 -7.71
N ASP A 85 -34.75 4.78 -7.86
CA ASP A 85 -35.10 3.66 -6.98
C ASP A 85 -34.09 3.50 -5.83
N PHE A 86 -34.61 3.59 -4.60
CA PHE A 86 -33.85 3.43 -3.37
C PHE A 86 -33.22 2.04 -3.21
N GLN A 87 -33.90 0.95 -3.62
CA GLN A 87 -33.34 -0.40 -3.48
C GLN A 87 -32.15 -0.58 -4.41
N LYS A 88 -32.25 -0.05 -5.63
CA LYS A 88 -31.14 -0.03 -6.59
C LYS A 88 -29.95 0.77 -6.06
N ILE A 89 -30.18 1.94 -5.45
CA ILE A 89 -29.12 2.75 -4.83
C ILE A 89 -28.42 1.98 -3.69
N LYS A 90 -29.19 1.28 -2.85
CA LYS A 90 -28.64 0.46 -1.77
C LYS A 90 -27.79 -0.69 -2.30
N TYR A 91 -28.25 -1.39 -3.34
CA TYR A 91 -27.47 -2.45 -3.97
C TYR A 91 -26.16 -1.93 -4.58
N LEU A 92 -26.22 -0.81 -5.30
CA LEU A 92 -25.03 -0.16 -5.88
C LEU A 92 -23.99 0.23 -4.84
N HIS A 93 -24.43 0.67 -3.67
CA HIS A 93 -23.56 0.99 -2.54
C HIS A 93 -22.84 -0.25 -1.96
N GLU A 94 -23.55 -1.38 -1.82
CA GLU A 94 -22.94 -2.63 -1.37
C GLU A 94 -21.93 -3.18 -2.41
N VAL A 95 -22.24 -3.04 -3.70
CA VAL A 95 -21.31 -3.37 -4.80
C VAL A 95 -20.08 -2.48 -4.74
N PHE A 96 -20.24 -1.17 -4.54
CA PHE A 96 -19.13 -0.22 -4.38
C PHE A 96 -18.18 -0.63 -3.25
N LEU A 97 -18.70 -0.99 -2.07
CA LEU A 97 -17.88 -1.46 -0.96
C LEU A 97 -17.16 -2.78 -1.30
N SER A 98 -17.83 -3.69 -2.02
CA SER A 98 -17.23 -4.97 -2.45
C SER A 98 -16.10 -4.75 -3.42
N ASP A 99 -16.32 -3.88 -4.38
CA ASP A 99 -15.31 -3.49 -5.35
C ASP A 99 -14.11 -2.86 -4.66
N ILE A 100 -14.28 -1.92 -3.72
CA ILE A 100 -13.15 -1.32 -3.01
C ILE A 100 -12.35 -2.38 -2.25
N GLN A 101 -13.00 -3.25 -1.49
CA GLN A 101 -12.30 -4.29 -0.74
C GLN A 101 -11.55 -5.26 -1.66
N GLN A 102 -12.15 -5.64 -2.78
CA GLN A 102 -11.52 -6.51 -3.78
C GLN A 102 -10.31 -5.83 -4.44
N HIS A 103 -10.47 -4.59 -4.91
CA HIS A 103 -9.42 -3.85 -5.63
C HIS A 103 -8.31 -3.34 -4.70
N SER A 104 -8.59 -3.23 -3.40
CA SER A 104 -7.60 -2.95 -2.35
C SER A 104 -6.92 -4.23 -1.82
N PHE A 105 -7.19 -5.39 -2.45
CA PHE A 105 -6.67 -6.71 -2.08
C PHE A 105 -7.06 -7.22 -0.69
N MET A 106 -8.00 -6.57 -0.01
CA MET A 106 -8.43 -6.96 1.34
C MET A 106 -9.07 -8.35 1.38
N LEU A 107 -9.71 -8.75 0.28
CA LEU A 107 -10.32 -10.07 0.13
C LEU A 107 -9.30 -11.18 -0.17
N LEU A 108 -8.08 -10.82 -0.55
CA LEU A 108 -7.01 -11.77 -0.85
C LEU A 108 -6.07 -11.88 0.35
N ALA A 109 -6.35 -12.83 1.24
CA ALA A 109 -5.70 -12.95 2.54
C ALA A 109 -4.15 -12.90 2.47
N THR A 110 -3.56 -13.57 1.48
CA THR A 110 -2.10 -13.60 1.28
C THR A 110 -1.54 -12.24 0.87
N ALA A 111 -2.14 -11.58 -0.14
CA ALA A 111 -1.69 -10.25 -0.57
C ALA A 111 -1.89 -9.20 0.53
N TYR A 112 -3.03 -9.24 1.22
CA TYR A 112 -3.30 -8.31 2.31
C TYR A 112 -2.35 -8.54 3.49
N GLN A 113 -1.99 -9.79 3.78
CA GLN A 113 -0.97 -10.10 4.78
C GLN A 113 0.40 -9.57 4.38
N SER A 114 0.84 -9.77 3.15
CA SER A 114 2.12 -9.22 2.67
C SER A 114 2.13 -7.69 2.73
N ILE A 115 1.04 -7.00 2.36
CA ILE A 115 0.93 -5.54 2.50
C ILE A 115 1.09 -5.13 3.98
N ARG A 116 0.46 -5.84 4.91
CA ARG A 116 0.61 -5.56 6.35
C ARG A 116 2.01 -5.83 6.86
N ASN A 117 2.65 -6.90 6.40
CA ASN A 117 4.03 -7.20 6.75
C ASN A 117 4.97 -6.08 6.26
N ILE A 118 4.80 -5.62 5.01
CA ILE A 118 5.55 -4.48 4.45
C ILE A 118 5.35 -3.23 5.31
N LEU A 119 4.11 -2.89 5.66
CA LEU A 119 3.82 -1.73 6.51
C LEU A 119 4.49 -1.87 7.89
N SER A 120 4.42 -3.05 8.49
CA SER A 120 5.06 -3.34 9.78
C SER A 120 6.58 -3.22 9.70
N ILE A 121 7.20 -3.72 8.63
CA ILE A 121 8.65 -3.62 8.39
C ILE A 121 9.05 -2.14 8.28
N CYS A 122 8.30 -1.33 7.52
CA CYS A 122 8.55 0.10 7.39
C CYS A 122 8.46 0.83 8.73
N VAL A 123 7.47 0.51 9.58
CA VAL A 123 7.35 1.09 10.92
C VAL A 123 8.53 0.69 11.80
N SER A 124 8.85 -0.61 11.87
CA SER A 124 9.98 -1.11 12.65
C SER A 124 11.30 -0.47 12.21
N PHE A 125 11.53 -0.36 10.91
CA PHE A 125 12.68 0.34 10.35
C PHE A 125 12.74 1.80 10.80
N CYS A 126 11.63 2.55 10.71
CA CYS A 126 11.56 3.94 11.17
C CYS A 126 11.85 4.07 12.68
N LEU A 127 11.33 3.17 13.51
CA LEU A 127 11.57 3.16 14.95
C LEU A 127 13.03 2.87 15.28
N THR A 128 13.62 1.83 14.68
CA THR A 128 15.03 1.48 14.88
C THR A 128 15.95 2.60 14.39
N ALA A 129 15.65 3.20 13.24
CA ALA A 129 16.45 4.30 12.69
C ALA A 129 16.40 5.57 13.56
N LYS A 130 15.24 5.87 14.18
CA LYS A 130 15.11 6.94 15.17
C LYS A 130 15.83 6.62 16.48
N GLN A 131 15.76 5.39 16.97
CA GLN A 131 16.45 4.99 18.22
C GLN A 131 17.97 5.02 18.07
N GLN A 132 18.49 4.56 16.92
CA GLN A 132 19.92 4.58 16.62
C GLN A 132 20.45 5.96 16.21
N GLU A 133 19.58 6.97 16.12
CA GLU A 133 20.02 8.37 16.09
C GLU A 133 20.86 8.74 17.31
N ASN A 134 20.49 8.22 18.49
CA ASN A 134 21.16 8.55 19.75
C ASN A 134 22.52 7.84 19.92
N ASN A 135 22.78 6.77 19.16
CA ASN A 135 23.91 5.86 19.40
C ASN A 135 25.03 5.94 18.33
N ASN A 136 24.92 6.85 17.35
CA ASN A 136 25.91 7.14 16.28
C ASN A 136 26.35 6.00 15.35
N ASN A 137 26.08 4.73 15.67
CA ASN A 137 26.36 3.59 14.80
C ASN A 137 25.04 2.85 14.49
N PHE A 138 24.66 2.85 13.21
CA PHE A 138 23.59 1.98 12.73
C PHE A 138 24.18 0.61 12.44
N ASP A 139 23.64 -0.45 13.03
CA ASP A 139 24.12 -1.81 12.76
C ASP A 139 23.75 -2.20 11.33
N GLU A 140 24.75 -2.25 10.45
CA GLU A 140 24.56 -2.59 9.03
C GLU A 140 23.89 -3.97 8.87
N ASN A 141 24.13 -4.90 9.79
CA ASN A 141 23.47 -6.22 9.78
C ASN A 141 21.95 -6.12 9.93
N ILE A 142 21.47 -5.23 10.80
CA ILE A 142 20.04 -4.99 11.01
C ILE A 142 19.45 -4.31 9.76
N LEU A 143 20.21 -3.40 9.14
CA LEU A 143 19.79 -2.75 7.89
C LEU A 143 19.57 -3.76 6.77
N ARG A 144 20.53 -4.68 6.60
CA ARG A 144 20.47 -5.74 5.60
C ARG A 144 19.36 -6.72 5.87
N GLN A 145 19.04 -6.97 7.13
CA GLN A 145 17.88 -7.79 7.48
C GLN A 145 16.58 -7.12 7.04
N PHE A 146 16.38 -5.83 7.39
CA PHE A 146 15.20 -5.09 6.92
C PHE A 146 15.11 -5.01 5.39
N GLY A 147 16.24 -4.83 4.71
CA GLY A 147 16.29 -4.84 3.24
C GLY A 147 15.88 -6.17 2.63
N ARG A 148 16.33 -7.30 3.21
CA ARG A 148 15.94 -8.65 2.78
C ARG A 148 14.47 -8.92 3.03
N ASP A 149 14.00 -8.69 4.27
CA ASP A 149 12.61 -8.94 4.65
C ASP A 149 11.65 -8.11 3.79
N PHE A 150 11.98 -6.83 3.53
CA PHE A 150 11.20 -5.98 2.65
C PHE A 150 11.18 -6.49 1.20
N ASN A 151 12.34 -6.87 0.66
CA ASN A 151 12.44 -7.39 -0.70
C ASN A 151 11.66 -8.71 -0.87
N ASP A 152 11.73 -9.60 0.12
CA ASP A 152 11.03 -10.89 0.06
C ASP A 152 9.51 -10.70 0.08
N GLU A 153 8.99 -9.80 0.92
CA GLU A 153 7.56 -9.47 0.92
C GLU A 153 7.11 -8.78 -0.37
N ILE A 154 7.95 -7.91 -0.93
CA ILE A 154 7.67 -7.28 -2.23
C ILE A 154 7.63 -8.35 -3.32
N ARG A 155 8.57 -9.30 -3.37
CA ARG A 155 8.56 -10.41 -4.34
C ARG A 155 7.30 -11.25 -4.23
N LEU A 156 6.90 -11.60 -3.00
CA LEU A 156 5.66 -12.34 -2.74
C LEU A 156 4.45 -11.56 -3.25
N LEU A 157 4.34 -10.28 -2.89
CA LEU A 157 3.24 -9.42 -3.33
C LEU A 157 3.19 -9.32 -4.86
N PHE A 158 4.31 -9.09 -5.51
CA PHE A 158 4.38 -9.03 -6.97
C PHE A 158 4.02 -10.36 -7.65
N GLY A 159 4.47 -11.49 -7.10
CA GLY A 159 4.09 -12.81 -7.59
C GLY A 159 2.58 -13.02 -7.52
N ILE A 160 1.97 -12.68 -6.39
CA ILE A 160 0.52 -12.80 -6.19
C ILE A 160 -0.24 -11.85 -7.13
N LEU A 161 0.15 -10.57 -7.17
CA LEU A 161 -0.51 -9.58 -8.02
C LEU A 161 -0.36 -9.91 -9.51
N GLY A 162 0.78 -10.45 -9.93
CA GLY A 162 0.99 -10.94 -11.29
C GLY A 162 0.09 -12.13 -11.64
N MET A 163 -0.16 -13.05 -10.70
CA MET A 163 -1.16 -14.11 -10.88
C MET A 163 -2.58 -13.53 -10.98
N VAL A 164 -2.93 -12.58 -10.10
CA VAL A 164 -4.26 -11.93 -10.11
C VAL A 164 -4.48 -11.16 -11.41
N GLN A 165 -3.46 -10.50 -11.95
CA GLN A 165 -3.56 -9.81 -13.24
C GLN A 165 -3.86 -10.79 -14.39
N LYS A 166 -3.19 -11.96 -14.41
CA LYS A 166 -3.42 -12.99 -15.42
C LYS A 166 -4.83 -13.58 -15.36
N HIS A 167 -5.39 -13.74 -14.17
CA HIS A 167 -6.71 -14.37 -13.98
C HIS A 167 -7.89 -13.40 -14.04
N ASN A 168 -7.74 -12.16 -13.58
CA ASN A 168 -8.87 -11.24 -13.39
C ASN A 168 -8.88 -10.01 -14.30
N ALA A 169 -7.92 -9.85 -15.23
CA ALA A 169 -7.89 -8.78 -16.24
C ALA A 169 -8.33 -7.40 -15.69
N LEU A 170 -7.92 -7.07 -14.46
CA LEU A 170 -8.26 -5.80 -13.81
C LEU A 170 -7.40 -4.70 -14.46
N PRO A 171 -7.97 -3.80 -15.28
CA PRO A 171 -7.17 -2.84 -16.04
C PRO A 171 -6.37 -1.90 -15.13
N HIS A 172 -6.93 -1.54 -13.97
CA HIS A 172 -6.28 -0.68 -12.97
C HIS A 172 -5.13 -1.39 -12.22
N LEU A 173 -5.22 -2.72 -12.04
CA LEU A 173 -4.14 -3.51 -11.44
C LEU A 173 -2.91 -3.56 -12.36
N GLY A 174 -3.13 -3.65 -13.68
CA GLY A 174 -2.03 -3.62 -14.64
C GLY A 174 -1.26 -2.29 -14.60
N VAL A 175 -1.97 -1.17 -14.50
CA VAL A 175 -1.36 0.16 -14.36
C VAL A 175 -0.56 0.24 -13.05
N PHE A 176 -1.12 -0.26 -11.94
CA PHE A 176 -0.40 -0.31 -10.67
C PHE A 176 0.88 -1.15 -10.75
N LEU A 177 0.82 -2.33 -11.36
CA LEU A 177 1.99 -3.18 -11.54
C LEU A 177 3.05 -2.53 -12.42
N THR A 178 2.66 -1.84 -13.48
CA THR A 178 3.63 -1.07 -14.31
C THR A 178 4.21 0.14 -13.58
N ARG A 179 3.47 0.78 -12.66
CA ARG A 179 3.97 1.87 -11.83
C ARG A 179 4.87 1.38 -10.70
N LEU A 180 4.57 0.22 -10.12
CA LEU A 180 5.46 -0.39 -9.15
C LEU A 180 6.73 -0.95 -9.82
N ASP A 181 6.63 -1.48 -11.04
CA ASP A 181 7.77 -1.87 -11.88
C ASP A 181 8.25 -0.71 -12.79
N PHE A 182 8.07 0.53 -12.34
CA PHE A 182 8.55 1.68 -13.09
C PHE A 182 10.07 1.56 -13.29
N ASN A 183 10.53 1.74 -14.53
CA ASN A 183 11.90 1.47 -14.99
C ASN A 183 12.37 0.01 -14.94
N ARG A 184 11.47 -0.99 -14.86
CA ARG A 184 11.84 -2.40 -14.66
C ARG A 184 12.72 -2.59 -13.42
N PHE A 185 12.64 -1.72 -12.41
CA PHE A 185 13.61 -1.73 -11.33
C PHE A 185 13.57 -3.05 -10.55
N LEU A 186 12.38 -3.60 -10.38
CA LEU A 186 12.18 -4.90 -9.77
C LEU A 186 12.47 -6.00 -10.78
N THR A 187 11.97 -5.90 -12.01
CA THR A 187 12.26 -6.89 -13.07
C THR A 187 13.76 -7.05 -13.38
N ASN A 188 14.55 -5.98 -13.29
CA ASN A 188 15.99 -5.95 -13.55
C ASN A 188 16.82 -6.41 -12.33
N ASN A 189 16.26 -6.32 -11.11
CA ASN A 189 16.92 -6.74 -9.86
C ASN A 189 16.31 -8.05 -9.30
N ASN A 190 15.79 -8.94 -10.15
CA ASN A 190 15.14 -10.19 -9.72
C ASN A 190 14.06 -9.99 -8.62
N GLY A 191 13.25 -8.94 -8.74
CA GLY A 191 12.18 -8.58 -7.80
C GLY A 191 12.64 -7.85 -6.54
N SER A 192 13.87 -7.34 -6.48
CA SER A 192 14.41 -6.63 -5.31
C SER A 192 14.65 -5.14 -5.61
N PHE A 193 14.61 -4.28 -4.60
CA PHE A 193 15.02 -2.89 -4.74
C PHE A 193 16.57 -2.68 -4.72
N GLY A 194 17.34 -3.76 -4.91
CA GLY A 194 18.80 -3.78 -4.97
C GLY A 194 19.41 -4.70 -3.92
N GLU A 195 20.69 -5.05 -4.09
CA GLU A 195 21.46 -5.73 -3.05
C GLU A 195 21.77 -4.74 -1.92
N PHE A 196 21.44 -5.12 -0.69
CA PHE A 196 21.69 -4.35 0.54
C PHE A 196 22.73 -5.08 1.40
#